data_AF-A0A1H5M543-F1
#
_entry.id   AF-A0A1H5M543-F1
#
_cell.length_a   1.000
_cell.length_b   1.000
_cell.length_c   1.000
_cell.angle_alpha   90.00
_cell.angle_beta   90.00
_cell.angle_gamma   90.00
#
_symmetry.space_group_name_H-M   'P 1'
#
loop_
_entity.id
_entity.type
_entity.pdbx_description
1 polymer ?
#
loop_
_entity_poly.entity_id
_entity_poly.type
_entity_poly.pdbx_seq_one_letter_code
_entity_poly.pdbx_strand_id
1 'polypeptide(L)'
;MARPAALEDVGWLDDALEWIEGRAKKPGLFSADDLRRDFRPPPHGNMVGPAFSTAARRGYIKYVHHKRSTVPSRAGSAICSWRGVEEGVTP
;
A
#
# COMPACT_ATOMS: atom_id res chain seq x y z
N MET A 1 -20.41 -10.26 -22.14
CA MET A 1 -19.63 -11.25 -21.37
C MET A 1 -19.24 -10.62 -20.03
N ALA A 2 -19.82 -11.08 -18.93
CA ALA A 2 -19.45 -10.63 -17.59
C ALA A 2 -18.20 -11.39 -17.13
N ARG A 3 -17.12 -10.68 -16.82
CA ARG A 3 -15.88 -11.26 -16.29
C ARG A 3 -16.15 -11.66 -14.83
N PRO A 4 -15.95 -12.93 -14.42
CA PRO A 4 -16.09 -13.30 -13.02
C PRO A 4 -15.03 -12.56 -12.20
N ALA A 5 -15.49 -11.75 -11.25
CA ALA A 5 -14.65 -11.03 -10.31
C ALA A 5 -13.99 -12.06 -9.37
N ALA A 6 -12.70 -12.32 -9.60
CA ALA A 6 -11.69 -12.55 -8.58
C ALA A 6 -12.17 -13.21 -7.27
N LEU A 7 -12.18 -14.54 -7.24
CA LEU A 7 -11.90 -15.32 -6.02
C LEU A 7 -10.39 -15.23 -5.70
N GLU A 8 -9.88 -14.01 -5.57
CA GLU A 8 -8.48 -13.73 -5.24
C GLU A 8 -8.33 -13.73 -3.72
N ASP A 9 -7.63 -14.73 -3.19
CA ASP A 9 -7.08 -14.84 -1.82
C ASP A 9 -7.55 -13.74 -0.84
N VAL A 10 -8.75 -13.94 -0.30
CA VAL A 10 -9.58 -12.90 0.34
C VAL A 10 -8.91 -12.29 1.57
N GLY A 11 -7.92 -12.98 2.16
CA GLY A 11 -7.22 -12.53 3.36
C GLY A 11 -6.04 -11.59 3.11
N TRP A 12 -5.34 -11.70 1.96
CA TRP A 12 -4.10 -10.92 1.76
C TRP A 12 -4.35 -9.42 1.77
N LEU A 13 -5.44 -8.98 1.12
CA LEU A 13 -5.77 -7.56 1.06
C LEU A 13 -6.09 -7.00 2.45
N ASP A 14 -6.85 -7.74 3.26
CA ASP A 14 -7.25 -7.31 4.60
C ASP A 14 -6.03 -7.24 5.54
N ASP A 15 -5.21 -8.30 5.56
CA ASP A 15 -3.97 -8.33 6.34
C ASP A 15 -2.99 -7.21 5.90
N ALA A 16 -2.92 -6.92 4.59
CA ALA A 16 -2.08 -5.84 4.07
C ALA A 16 -2.62 -4.47 4.49
N LEU A 17 -3.94 -4.29 4.57
CA LEU A 17 -4.55 -3.06 5.09
C LEU A 17 -4.26 -2.88 6.58
N GLU A 18 -4.34 -3.94 7.38
CA GLU A 18 -3.97 -3.91 8.80
C GLU A 18 -2.49 -3.55 8.98
N TRP A 19 -1.60 -4.12 8.16
CA TRP A 19 -0.18 -3.74 8.18
C TRP A 19 0.01 -2.26 7.81
N ILE A 20 -0.69 -1.77 6.79
CA ILE A 20 -0.60 -0.36 6.35
C ILE A 20 -1.09 0.57 7.47
N GLU A 21 -2.19 0.23 8.13
CA GLU A 21 -2.71 0.99 9.27
C GLU A 21 -1.73 0.99 10.44
N GLY A 22 -1.16 -0.17 10.79
CA GLY A 22 -0.12 -0.28 11.80
C GLY A 22 1.14 0.53 11.45
N ARG A 23 1.49 0.61 10.16
CA ARG A 23 2.61 1.43 9.69
C ARG A 23 2.27 2.91 9.70
N ALA A 24 1.02 3.28 9.40
CA ALA A 24 0.51 4.65 9.43
C ALA A 24 0.60 5.27 10.83
N LYS A 25 0.41 4.47 11.88
CA LYS A 25 0.57 4.89 13.29
C LYS A 25 2.02 5.24 13.67
N LYS A 26 3.01 4.92 12.84
CA LYS A 26 4.43 5.22 13.10
C LYS A 26 4.86 6.47 12.32
N PRO A 27 5.69 7.35 12.90
CA PRO A 27 6.24 8.48 12.16
C PRO A 27 7.13 7.98 11.02
N GLY A 28 6.96 8.59 9.84
CA GLY A 28 7.80 8.32 8.67
C GLY A 28 7.02 8.17 7.36
N LEU A 29 7.77 8.08 6.26
CA LEU A 29 7.25 7.73 4.95
C LEU A 29 7.44 6.23 4.72
N PHE A 30 6.47 5.61 4.07
CA PHE A 30 6.55 4.22 3.65
C PHE A 30 5.97 4.05 2.25
N SER A 31 6.32 2.94 1.62
CA SER A 31 6.03 2.71 0.21
C SER A 31 5.65 1.27 -0.07
N ALA A 32 5.22 1.02 -1.31
CA ALA A 32 4.96 -0.33 -1.80
C ALA A 32 6.18 -1.27 -1.72
N ASP A 33 7.38 -0.70 -1.60
CA ASP A 33 8.63 -1.44 -1.39
C ASP A 33 8.73 -1.99 0.03
N ASP A 34 8.40 -1.15 1.02
CA ASP A 34 8.41 -1.51 2.43
C ASP A 34 7.39 -2.61 2.73
N LEU A 35 6.18 -2.52 2.15
CA LEU A 35 5.19 -3.60 2.26
C LEU A 35 5.74 -4.91 1.67
N ARG A 36 6.40 -4.87 0.49
CA ARG A 36 6.94 -6.10 -0.12
C ARG A 36 8.11 -6.71 0.67
N ARG A 37 8.88 -5.88 1.40
CA ARG A 37 10.01 -6.33 2.21
C ARG A 37 9.54 -6.91 3.55
N ASP A 38 8.58 -6.24 4.19
CA ASP A 38 8.22 -6.48 5.58
C ASP A 38 6.93 -7.33 5.73
N PHE A 39 6.25 -7.65 4.63
CA PHE A 39 5.01 -8.43 4.60
C PHE A 39 5.07 -9.60 3.61
N ARG A 40 4.17 -10.57 3.75
CA ARG A 40 4.13 -11.76 2.88
C ARG A 40 3.88 -11.36 1.41
N PRO A 41 4.50 -12.06 0.44
CA PRO A 41 4.34 -11.72 -0.96
C PRO A 41 2.87 -11.79 -1.38
N PRO A 42 2.39 -10.84 -2.21
CA PRO A 42 1.03 -10.89 -2.71
C PRO A 42 0.84 -12.09 -3.65
N PRO A 43 -0.36 -12.67 -3.71
CA PRO A 43 -0.74 -13.65 -4.73
C PRO A 43 -0.49 -13.10 -6.16
N HIS A 44 -0.79 -11.82 -6.35
CA HIS A 44 -0.55 -11.11 -7.61
C HIS A 44 0.12 -9.76 -7.39
N GLY A 45 1.16 -9.46 -8.16
CA GLY A 45 1.99 -8.25 -7.98
C GLY A 45 1.24 -6.91 -8.18
N ASN A 46 0.07 -6.96 -8.80
CA ASN A 46 -0.86 -5.85 -8.98
C ASN A 46 -1.70 -5.54 -7.74
N MET A 47 -1.77 -6.41 -6.72
CA MET A 47 -2.61 -6.22 -5.52
C MET A 47 -2.06 -5.16 -4.56
N VAL A 48 -0.75 -4.90 -4.61
CA VAL A 48 -0.10 -3.90 -3.74
C VAL A 48 -0.66 -2.50 -4.00
N GLY A 49 -0.80 -2.08 -5.26
CA GLY A 49 -1.34 -0.75 -5.59
C GLY A 49 -2.74 -0.50 -5.00
N PRO A 50 -3.73 -1.38 -5.29
CA PRO A 50 -5.06 -1.36 -4.72
C PRO A 50 -5.10 -1.35 -3.19
N ALA A 51 -4.19 -2.04 -2.50
CA ALA A 51 -4.12 -2.00 -1.03
C ALA A 51 -3.84 -0.57 -0.52
N PHE A 52 -2.83 0.10 -1.08
CA PHE A 52 -2.52 1.49 -0.73
C PHE A 52 -3.64 2.46 -1.16
N SER A 53 -4.22 2.28 -2.35
CA SER A 53 -5.36 3.10 -2.79
C SER A 53 -6.57 2.95 -1.87
N THR A 54 -6.84 1.74 -1.40
CA THR A 54 -7.94 1.45 -0.48
C THR A 54 -7.68 2.05 0.90
N ALA A 55 -6.46 1.89 1.44
CA ALA A 55 -6.06 2.51 2.70
C ALA A 55 -6.16 4.04 2.64
N ALA A 56 -5.76 4.65 1.53
CA ALA A 56 -5.89 6.09 1.32
C ALA A 56 -7.35 6.54 1.26
N ARG A 57 -8.20 5.79 0.54
CA ARG A 57 -9.64 6.06 0.48
C ARG A 57 -10.33 5.92 1.84
N ARG A 58 -9.84 5.02 2.71
CA ARG A 58 -10.30 4.86 4.10
C ARG A 58 -9.75 5.93 5.05
N GLY A 59 -8.85 6.79 4.59
CA GLY A 59 -8.31 7.89 5.39
C GLY A 59 -7.15 7.51 6.32
N TYR A 60 -6.63 6.28 6.25
CA TYR A 60 -5.51 5.86 7.09
C TYR A 60 -4.18 6.49 6.67
N ILE A 61 -4.03 6.75 5.36
CA ILE A 61 -2.79 7.24 4.76
C ILE A 61 -3.06 8.35 3.76
N LYS A 62 -2.08 9.22 3.59
CA LYS A 62 -2.06 10.24 2.53
C LYS A 62 -0.87 10.06 1.62
N TYR A 63 -1.12 10.31 0.34
CA TYR A 63 -0.06 10.43 -0.64
C TYR A 63 0.79 11.65 -0.30
N VAL A 64 2.11 11.51 -0.41
CA VAL A 64 3.05 12.62 -0.18
C VAL A 64 3.75 13.01 -1.48
N HIS A 65 4.48 12.08 -2.07
CA HIS A 65 5.18 12.28 -3.33
C HIS A 65 5.51 10.94 -3.99
N HIS A 66 5.96 10.96 -5.23
CA HIS A 66 6.57 9.80 -5.86
C HIS A 66 8.06 9.76 -5.53
N LYS A 67 8.61 8.58 -5.27
CA LYS A 67 10.05 8.33 -5.19
C LYS A 67 10.44 7.28 -6.22
N ARG A 68 11.74 7.16 -6.50
CA ARG A 68 12.23 6.03 -7.31
C ARG A 68 12.36 4.79 -6.41
N SER A 69 11.98 3.65 -6.97
CA SER A 69 12.17 2.35 -6.33
C SER A 69 13.66 2.03 -6.19
N THR A 70 14.02 1.57 -5.00
CA THR A 70 15.37 1.12 -4.64
C THR A 70 15.55 -0.40 -4.82
N VAL A 71 14.47 -1.15 -5.02
CA VAL A 71 14.56 -2.60 -5.27
C VAL A 71 15.17 -2.89 -6.65
N PRO A 72 16.18 -3.79 -6.74
CA PRO A 72 16.90 -4.08 -7.98
C PRO A 72 16.00 -4.47 -9.15
N SER A 73 14.96 -5.28 -8.92
CA SER A 73 14.04 -5.74 -9.97
C SER A 73 13.12 -4.65 -10.54
N ARG A 74 13.07 -3.47 -9.90
CA ARG A 74 12.28 -2.31 -10.32
C ARG A 74 13.08 -1.01 -10.24
N ALA A 75 14.40 -1.09 -10.25
CA ALA A 75 15.28 0.04 -10.02
C ALA A 75 14.93 1.17 -11.00
N GLY A 76 14.66 2.36 -10.46
CA GLY A 76 14.28 3.54 -11.25
C GLY A 76 12.78 3.70 -11.55
N SER A 77 11.93 2.70 -11.24
CA SER A 77 10.48 2.84 -11.38
C SER A 77 9.92 3.86 -10.39
N ALA A 78 8.99 4.72 -10.83
CA ALA A 78 8.28 5.63 -9.94
C ALA A 78 7.32 4.85 -9.03
N ILE A 79 7.46 5.03 -7.72
CA ILE A 79 6.60 4.44 -6.69
C ILE A 79 6.05 5.55 -5.79
N CYS A 80 4.83 5.38 -5.30
CA CYS A 80 4.22 6.34 -4.39
C CYS A 80 4.78 6.18 -2.97
N SER A 81 5.13 7.30 -2.35
CA SER A 81 5.42 7.41 -0.93
C SER A 81 4.17 7.89 -0.19
N TRP A 82 3.87 7.21 0.92
CA TRP A 82 2.70 7.43 1.75
C TRP A 82 3.12 7.78 3.16
N ARG A 83 2.27 8.52 3.86
CA ARG A 83 2.39 8.83 5.28
C ARG A 83 1.07 8.52 5.97
N GLY A 84 1.11 8.10 7.24
CA GLY A 84 -0.10 8.01 8.05
C GLY A 84 -0.78 9.36 8.22
N VAL A 85 -2.11 9.35 8.18
CA VAL A 85 -2.92 10.49 8.59
C VAL A 85 -3.15 10.31 10.08
N GLU A 86 -2.60 11.19 10.91
CA GLU A 86 -3.00 11.27 12.30
C GLU A 86 -4.45 11.78 12.32
N GLU A 87 -5.32 11.05 13.02
CA GLU A 87 -6.74 11.35 13.19
C GLU A 87 -6.88 12.71 13.92
N GLY A 88 -6.79 13.80 13.15
CA GLY A 88 -6.67 15.15 13.71
C GLY A 88 -6.43 16.28 12.70
N VAL A 89 -6.32 16.00 11.39
CA VAL A 89 -6.24 17.06 10.38
C VAL A 89 -7.31 16.82 9.31
N THR A 90 -8.48 17.40 9.55
CA THR A 90 -9.42 17.77 8.49
C THR A 90 -9.17 19.26 8.18
N PRO A 91 -9.02 19.67 6.90
CA PRO A 91 -9.01 21.08 6.52
C PRO A 91 -10.37 21.75 6.69
#